data_AF-Q73JM7-F1
#
_entry.id   AF-Q73JM7-F1
#
_cell.length_a   1.000
_cell.length_b   1.000
_cell.length_c   1.000
_cell.angle_alpha   90.00
_cell.angle_beta   90.00
_cell.angle_gamma   90.00
#
_symmetry.space_group_name_H-M   'P 1'
#
loop_
_entity.id
_entity.type
_entity.pdbx_description
1 polymer ?
#
loop_
_entity_poly.entity_id
_entity_poly.type
_entity_poly.pdbx_seq_one_letter_code
_entity_poly.pdbx_strand_id
1 'polypeptide(L)'
;MKVNFVRKFVLLLCVSFFAFASCTKEDVTSKSESENPESMDSMEKDSPKESMAEVNEDGVIYVHRAGLYTETNDGKMKWTAEASLGDVAIYLGEKKEAQRTDGQKREFFHISLKDKEYWIQDYCYEPNTIAGFISAADTVLYKSDSLTAVTDEIIPQYFIVAVYKDSLNSSNQKFVKIAAYCPELVTSWIVKEKYAKRDTVEFQKENVAAMVLAQIAMETQSETSRAELFQNAIEMDSRYSDDIAILQNLAQVLDAEAAFLKKLVTEKIDKKFTAKEDIDLLSIPSSEGEPRVLASVKADTILYASKKVVFVNIVGGNDDSSPQTEWYYVQNKQKKGWVQASYLEEK
;
A
#
# COMPACT_ATOMS: atom_id res chain seq x y z
N MET A 1 -10.64 -24.23 -30.07
CA MET A 1 -11.76 -23.34 -29.69
C MET A 1 -11.16 -22.28 -28.77
N LYS A 2 -10.93 -21.07 -29.30
CA LYS A 2 -10.23 -19.99 -28.59
C LYS A 2 -11.23 -19.30 -27.66
N VAL A 3 -11.09 -19.49 -26.36
CA VAL A 3 -11.85 -18.73 -25.36
C VAL A 3 -11.11 -17.41 -25.17
N ASN A 4 -11.78 -16.31 -25.53
CA ASN A 4 -11.28 -14.96 -25.36
C ASN A 4 -11.16 -14.62 -23.86
N PHE A 5 -9.98 -14.84 -23.28
CA PHE A 5 -9.63 -14.35 -21.95
C PHE A 5 -9.02 -12.95 -22.09
N VAL A 6 -9.86 -11.95 -22.36
CA VAL A 6 -9.46 -10.54 -22.35
C VAL A 6 -10.23 -9.82 -21.26
N ARG A 7 -9.76 -10.00 -20.02
CA ARG A 7 -9.91 -9.03 -18.95
C ARG A 7 -8.55 -8.93 -18.27
N LYS A 8 -7.78 -7.92 -18.67
CA LYS A 8 -6.49 -7.58 -18.06
C LYS A 8 -6.75 -7.07 -16.65
N PHE A 9 -6.53 -7.90 -15.64
CA PHE A 9 -6.61 -7.50 -14.24
C PHE A 9 -5.29 -6.85 -13.82
N VAL A 10 -5.29 -5.51 -13.75
CA VAL A 10 -4.25 -4.76 -13.03
C VAL A 10 -4.63 -4.77 -11.55
N LEU A 11 -4.29 -5.86 -10.86
CA LEU A 11 -4.37 -5.94 -9.40
C LEU A 11 -2.96 -5.87 -8.84
N LEU A 12 -2.62 -4.69 -8.33
CA LEU A 12 -1.35 -4.40 -7.68
C LEU A 12 -1.59 -4.32 -6.17
N LEU A 13 -1.74 -5.49 -5.55
CA LEU A 13 -1.68 -5.68 -4.11
C LEU A 13 -0.34 -6.32 -3.78
N CYS A 14 0.65 -5.47 -3.47
CA CYS A 14 1.94 -5.90 -2.92
C CYS A 14 1.99 -5.53 -1.43
N VAL A 15 1.27 -6.24 -0.58
CA VAL A 15 1.55 -6.22 0.86
C VAL A 15 2.49 -7.38 1.18
N SER A 16 3.78 -7.05 1.33
CA SER A 16 4.72 -7.58 2.33
C SER A 16 6.17 -7.56 1.84
N PHE A 17 7.08 -6.99 2.63
CA PHE A 17 7.98 -7.74 3.50
C PHE A 17 8.79 -6.77 4.36
N PHE A 18 8.68 -6.94 5.68
CA PHE A 18 9.53 -6.30 6.67
C PHE A 18 11.00 -6.56 6.35
N ALA A 19 11.76 -5.49 6.10
CA ALA A 19 13.21 -5.53 6.26
C ALA A 19 13.50 -5.31 7.76
N PHE A 20 13.93 -6.37 8.43
CA PHE A 20 14.62 -6.25 9.72
C PHE A 20 15.86 -5.38 9.51
N ALA A 21 15.79 -4.10 9.85
CA ALA A 21 16.98 -3.31 10.11
C ALA A 21 17.51 -3.75 11.48
N SER A 22 18.38 -4.75 11.48
CA SER A 22 19.25 -5.03 12.61
C SER A 22 20.22 -3.85 12.74
N CYS A 23 19.90 -2.90 13.61
CA CYS A 23 20.85 -1.90 14.08
C CYS A 23 21.88 -2.60 14.97
N THR A 24 22.97 -3.06 14.38
CA THR A 24 24.21 -3.26 15.14
C THR A 24 24.75 -1.89 15.49
N LYS A 25 24.76 -1.60 16.80
CA LYS A 25 25.50 -0.49 17.41
C LYS A 25 26.97 -0.55 16.99
N GLU A 26 27.50 0.57 16.53
CA GLU A 26 28.88 0.93 16.80
C GLU A 26 28.88 2.27 17.53
N ASP A 27 29.23 2.21 18.82
CA ASP A 27 29.65 3.36 19.61
C ASP A 27 31.05 3.77 19.14
N VAL A 28 31.20 4.96 18.57
CA VAL A 28 32.47 5.72 18.69
C VAL A 28 32.17 7.21 18.84
N THR A 29 32.49 7.70 20.02
CA THR A 29 32.52 9.10 20.46
C THR A 29 33.65 9.87 19.77
N SER A 30 33.37 11.04 19.20
CA SER A 30 34.27 12.21 19.26
C SER A 30 33.57 13.53 18.91
N LYS A 31 33.65 14.49 19.85
CA LYS A 31 33.55 15.96 19.69
C LYS A 31 34.50 16.42 18.56
N SER A 32 34.38 17.54 17.85
CA SER A 32 33.66 18.83 17.88
C SER A 32 33.90 19.41 16.46
N GLU A 33 33.12 20.31 15.87
CA GLU A 33 33.02 21.74 16.19
C GLU A 33 31.98 22.37 15.24
N SER A 34 31.39 23.47 15.69
CA SER A 34 30.33 24.26 15.07
C SER A 34 30.75 25.02 13.82
N GLU A 35 29.85 25.13 12.84
CA GLU A 35 29.71 26.36 12.05
C GLU A 35 28.25 26.55 11.60
N ASN A 36 27.74 27.73 11.91
CA ASN A 36 26.38 28.21 11.65
C ASN A 36 26.34 28.81 10.23
N PRO A 37 25.24 28.66 9.47
CA PRO A 37 24.78 29.82 8.73
C PRO A 37 23.27 30.03 8.85
N GLU A 38 22.97 31.20 9.41
CA GLU A 38 21.98 32.19 8.99
C GLU A 38 20.55 31.76 8.60
N SER A 39 19.65 32.30 9.42
CA SER A 39 18.22 32.48 9.28
C SER A 39 17.73 32.82 7.87
N MET A 40 16.78 32.04 7.36
CA MET A 40 15.76 32.51 6.44
C MET A 40 14.38 32.35 7.08
N ASP A 41 13.81 33.52 7.32
CA ASP A 41 12.41 33.92 7.42
C ASP A 41 11.33 32.82 7.50
N SER A 42 10.57 32.90 8.59
CA SER A 42 9.39 32.11 8.88
C SER A 42 8.26 32.43 7.90
N MET A 43 8.08 31.59 6.88
CA MET A 43 6.77 31.45 6.24
C MET A 43 5.89 30.59 7.15
N GLU A 44 4.96 31.25 7.84
CA GLU A 44 3.78 30.66 8.46
C GLU A 44 3.13 29.70 7.46
N LYS A 45 3.30 28.40 7.70
CA LYS A 45 2.67 27.34 6.93
C LYS A 45 1.25 27.26 7.44
N ASP A 46 0.33 27.95 6.76
CA ASP A 46 -1.11 27.79 6.91
C ASP A 46 -1.43 26.29 6.82
N SER A 47 -1.56 25.69 8.00
CA SER A 47 -1.88 24.29 8.17
C SER A 47 -3.39 24.20 8.09
N PRO A 48 -3.98 23.33 7.24
CA PRO A 48 -5.42 23.15 7.22
C PRO A 48 -5.89 22.86 8.65
N LYS A 49 -6.91 23.60 9.12
CA LYS A 49 -7.60 23.27 10.37
C LYS A 49 -8.15 21.84 10.22
N GLU A 50 -7.48 20.86 10.83
CA GLU A 50 -8.07 19.53 11.04
C GLU A 50 -9.45 19.74 11.67
N SER A 51 -10.51 19.30 11.01
CA SER A 51 -11.83 19.26 11.62
C SER A 51 -11.74 18.26 12.78
N MET A 52 -11.63 18.76 14.01
CA MET A 52 -11.58 17.89 15.17
C MET A 52 -12.88 17.07 15.22
N ALA A 53 -12.76 15.75 15.13
CA ALA A 53 -13.89 14.85 15.27
C ALA A 53 -14.50 14.97 16.67
N GLU A 54 -15.82 14.79 16.76
CA GLU A 54 -16.52 14.82 18.04
C GLU A 54 -16.22 13.57 18.88
N VAL A 55 -16.26 13.72 20.19
CA VAL A 55 -16.08 12.60 21.13
C VAL A 55 -17.22 11.60 20.94
N ASN A 56 -16.89 10.31 20.98
CA ASN A 56 -17.78 9.18 20.74
C ASN A 56 -18.19 8.94 19.28
N GLU A 57 -17.50 9.57 18.31
CA GLU A 57 -17.66 9.20 16.91
C GLU A 57 -17.01 7.85 16.59
N ASP A 58 -17.70 7.04 15.80
CA ASP A 58 -17.11 5.84 15.20
C ASP A 58 -16.02 6.23 14.22
N GLY A 59 -14.95 5.45 14.21
CA GLY A 59 -13.90 5.53 13.20
C GLY A 59 -13.43 4.16 12.77
N VAL A 60 -12.76 4.13 11.61
CA VAL A 60 -12.34 2.89 10.96
C VAL A 60 -10.84 2.70 11.09
N ILE A 61 -10.44 1.48 11.43
CA ILE A 61 -9.05 1.04 11.34
C ILE A 61 -8.82 0.47 9.93
N TYR A 62 -8.04 1.17 9.12
CA TYR A 62 -7.80 0.82 7.71
C TYR A 62 -6.42 0.21 7.45
N VAL A 63 -5.75 -0.27 8.51
CA VAL A 63 -4.48 -0.99 8.45
C VAL A 63 -4.63 -2.35 9.12
N HIS A 64 -4.28 -3.43 8.41
CA HIS A 64 -4.29 -4.78 8.99
C HIS A 64 -3.19 -4.92 10.04
N ARG A 65 -3.50 -5.59 11.17
CA ARG A 65 -2.61 -5.74 12.33
C ARG A 65 -2.10 -4.41 12.87
N ALA A 66 -2.96 -3.40 12.89
CA ALA A 66 -2.62 -2.11 13.46
C ALA A 66 -2.29 -2.27 14.95
N GLY A 67 -1.12 -1.79 15.37
CA GLY A 67 -0.69 -1.88 16.76
C GLY A 67 -1.62 -1.10 17.69
N LEU A 68 -2.08 -1.76 18.76
CA LEU A 68 -2.85 -1.16 19.84
C LEU A 68 -1.94 -1.01 21.07
N TYR A 69 -1.91 0.20 21.61
CA TYR A 69 -0.96 0.60 22.62
C TYR A 69 -1.65 0.94 23.94
N THR A 70 -0.97 0.68 25.05
CA THR A 70 -1.33 1.21 26.37
C THR A 70 -0.22 2.11 26.85
N GLU A 71 -0.59 3.18 27.54
CA GLU A 71 0.38 4.09 28.14
C GLU A 71 1.01 3.46 29.39
N THR A 72 2.33 3.56 29.49
CA THR A 72 3.10 3.14 30.65
C THR A 72 3.18 4.26 31.69
N ASN A 73 3.60 3.93 32.91
CA ASN A 73 3.74 4.92 34.00
C ASN A 73 4.72 6.06 33.68
N ASP A 74 5.67 5.85 32.75
CA ASP A 74 6.60 6.87 32.26
C ASP A 74 6.09 7.61 31.01
N GLY A 75 4.80 7.46 30.65
CA GLY A 75 4.15 8.17 29.55
C GLY A 75 4.48 7.65 28.15
N LYS A 76 5.03 6.43 28.04
CA LYS A 76 5.36 5.81 26.75
C LYS A 76 4.27 4.88 26.27
N MET A 77 4.19 4.72 24.95
CA MET A 77 3.25 3.82 24.29
C MET A 77 3.87 2.43 24.14
N LYS A 78 3.31 1.46 24.87
CA LYS A 78 3.68 0.04 24.79
C LYS A 78 2.66 -0.71 23.95
N TRP A 79 3.12 -1.43 22.92
CA TRP A 79 2.28 -2.32 22.13
C TRP A 79 1.75 -3.44 23.03
N THR A 80 0.43 -3.65 23.03
CA THR A 80 -0.23 -4.73 23.80
C THR A 80 -1.13 -5.64 22.98
N ALA A 81 -1.71 -5.16 21.88
CA ALA A 81 -2.61 -5.93 21.03
C ALA A 81 -2.54 -5.47 19.57
N GLU A 82 -3.29 -6.13 18.70
CA GLU A 82 -3.44 -5.76 17.29
C GLU A 82 -4.93 -5.62 16.95
N ALA A 83 -5.27 -4.62 16.15
CA ALA A 83 -6.58 -4.48 15.52
C ALA A 83 -6.57 -5.09 14.12
N SER A 84 -7.73 -5.58 13.70
CA SER A 84 -7.93 -6.10 12.35
C SER A 84 -8.31 -4.99 11.38
N LEU A 85 -8.08 -5.24 10.09
CA LEU A 85 -8.50 -4.35 9.02
C LEU A 85 -10.03 -4.23 9.04
N GLY A 86 -10.55 -3.02 8.94
CA GLY A 86 -11.98 -2.74 8.98
C GLY A 86 -12.63 -2.77 10.38
N ASP A 87 -11.85 -3.01 11.45
CA ASP A 87 -12.37 -2.87 12.82
C ASP A 87 -12.88 -1.43 13.04
N VAL A 88 -14.04 -1.30 13.68
CA VAL A 88 -14.63 -0.01 14.06
C VAL A 88 -14.34 0.26 15.53
N ALA A 89 -13.77 1.42 15.82
CA ALA A 89 -13.44 1.86 17.17
C ALA A 89 -14.02 3.25 17.45
N ILE A 90 -14.42 3.48 18.69
CA ILE A 90 -15.01 4.74 19.15
C ILE A 90 -13.88 5.70 19.50
N TYR A 91 -13.93 6.93 18.99
CA TYR A 91 -12.98 7.97 19.35
C TYR A 91 -13.27 8.54 20.75
N LEU A 92 -12.28 8.54 21.63
CA LEU A 92 -12.43 8.99 23.02
C LEU A 92 -12.08 10.48 23.23
N GLY A 93 -11.88 11.25 22.16
CA GLY A 93 -11.71 12.71 22.23
C GLY A 93 -10.27 13.19 22.45
N GLU A 94 -9.31 12.28 22.57
CA GLU A 94 -7.90 12.65 22.79
C GLU A 94 -7.02 12.24 21.60
N LYS A 95 -6.23 13.20 21.10
CA LYS A 95 -5.12 12.97 20.16
C LYS A 95 -3.85 13.52 20.83
N LYS A 96 -2.77 12.75 20.87
CA LYS A 96 -1.51 13.21 21.47
C LYS A 96 -0.26 12.68 20.78
N GLU A 97 0.82 13.45 20.84
CA GLU A 97 2.16 12.95 20.55
C GLU A 97 2.71 12.22 21.78
N ALA A 98 3.21 11.01 21.57
CA ALA A 98 3.89 10.23 22.61
C ALA A 98 5.08 9.45 22.03
N GLN A 99 6.02 9.07 22.91
CA GLN A 99 7.11 8.17 22.53
C GLN A 99 6.65 6.73 22.66
N ARG A 100 6.97 5.91 21.66
CA ARG A 100 6.93 4.46 21.78
C ARG A 100 8.04 3.96 22.69
N THR A 101 7.94 2.71 23.13
CA THR A 101 9.01 2.04 23.90
C THR A 101 10.35 1.94 23.16
N ASP A 102 10.36 2.08 21.83
CA ASP A 102 11.56 2.13 20.99
C ASP A 102 12.16 3.54 20.85
N GLY A 103 11.59 4.54 21.53
CA GLY A 103 12.06 5.93 21.54
C GLY A 103 11.52 6.79 20.40
N GLN A 104 10.79 6.23 19.44
CA GLN A 104 10.23 7.00 18.33
C GLN A 104 8.98 7.76 18.76
N LYS A 105 8.95 9.07 18.49
CA LYS A 105 7.78 9.92 18.67
C LYS A 105 6.76 9.68 17.55
N ARG A 106 5.50 9.54 17.92
CA ARG A 106 4.36 9.36 16.99
C ARG A 106 3.12 10.03 17.56
N GLU A 107 2.18 10.36 16.68
CA GLU A 107 0.84 10.79 17.06
C GLU A 107 -0.09 9.59 17.26
N PHE A 108 -0.95 9.69 18.26
CA PHE A 108 -1.90 8.64 18.63
C PHE A 108 -3.29 9.23 18.87
N PHE A 109 -4.32 8.49 18.46
CA PHE A 109 -5.69 8.68 18.90
C PHE A 109 -5.99 7.77 20.08
N HIS A 110 -6.76 8.27 21.05
CA HIS A 110 -7.35 7.48 22.12
C HIS A 110 -8.68 6.88 21.63
N ILE A 111 -8.81 5.57 21.67
CA ILE A 111 -9.94 4.83 21.12
C ILE A 111 -10.46 3.78 22.10
N SER A 112 -11.74 3.44 21.98
CA SER A 112 -12.33 2.23 22.57
C SER A 112 -12.63 1.22 21.47
N LEU A 113 -12.06 0.02 21.58
CA LEU A 113 -12.29 -1.10 20.68
C LEU A 113 -12.68 -2.33 21.50
N LYS A 114 -13.87 -2.89 21.23
CA LYS A 114 -14.42 -4.07 21.95
C LYS A 114 -14.41 -3.84 23.48
N ASP A 115 -14.93 -2.68 23.89
CA ASP A 115 -15.06 -2.22 25.29
C ASP A 115 -13.73 -2.12 26.07
N LYS A 116 -12.62 -1.92 25.35
CA LYS A 116 -11.29 -1.70 25.93
C LYS A 116 -10.64 -0.46 25.34
N GLU A 117 -10.00 0.31 26.20
CA GLU A 117 -9.29 1.53 25.84
C GLU A 117 -7.89 1.22 25.31
N TYR A 118 -7.54 1.85 24.19
CA TYR A 118 -6.25 1.74 23.54
C TYR A 118 -5.84 3.08 22.93
N TRP A 119 -4.54 3.22 22.70
CA TRP A 119 -3.96 4.22 21.82
C TRP A 119 -3.64 3.57 20.48
N ILE A 120 -3.96 4.24 19.39
CA ILE A 120 -3.66 3.78 18.02
C ILE A 120 -2.95 4.89 17.25
N GLN A 121 -1.98 4.54 16.39
CA GLN A 121 -1.24 5.51 15.60
C GLN A 121 -2.16 6.19 14.57
N ASP A 122 -1.94 7.49 14.35
CA ASP A 122 -2.80 8.35 13.55
C ASP A 122 -2.93 7.94 12.07
N TYR A 123 -1.95 7.22 11.52
CA TYR A 123 -2.00 6.69 10.15
C TYR A 123 -2.77 5.37 10.01
N CYS A 124 -3.23 4.78 11.12
CA CYS A 124 -3.98 3.51 11.10
C CYS A 124 -5.49 3.70 11.24
N TYR A 125 -5.93 4.85 11.75
CA TYR A 125 -7.30 5.09 12.21
C TYR A 125 -7.74 6.50 11.84
N GLU A 126 -9.01 6.64 11.46
CA GLU A 126 -9.62 7.95 11.20
C GLU A 126 -11.00 8.04 11.88
N PRO A 127 -11.22 9.00 12.80
CA PRO A 127 -12.51 9.18 13.46
C PRO A 127 -13.56 9.80 12.51
N ASN A 128 -14.85 9.66 12.85
CA ASN A 128 -15.98 10.15 12.05
C ASN A 128 -15.99 9.57 10.62
N THR A 129 -15.71 8.28 10.50
CA THR A 129 -15.65 7.58 9.21
C THR A 129 -16.46 6.28 9.21
N ILE A 130 -16.78 5.79 8.01
CA ILE A 130 -17.28 4.43 7.77
C ILE A 130 -16.33 3.69 6.83
N ALA A 131 -16.34 2.35 6.89
CA ALA A 131 -15.48 1.56 6.05
C ALA A 131 -15.99 1.57 4.61
N GLY A 132 -15.05 1.66 3.66
CA GLY A 132 -15.32 1.49 2.24
C GLY A 132 -14.15 0.81 1.55
N PHE A 133 -14.30 0.54 0.26
CA PHE A 133 -13.19 0.13 -0.58
C PHE A 133 -13.30 0.72 -1.98
N ILE A 134 -12.17 0.78 -2.67
CA ILE A 134 -12.10 1.28 -4.05
C ILE A 134 -12.65 0.22 -5.00
N SER A 135 -13.80 0.47 -5.64
CA SER A 135 -14.47 -0.52 -6.49
C SER A 135 -13.94 -0.53 -7.93
N ALA A 136 -13.39 0.59 -8.41
CA ALA A 136 -12.95 0.75 -9.78
C ALA A 136 -11.42 0.67 -9.93
N ALA A 137 -10.97 0.08 -11.03
CA ALA A 137 -9.58 0.20 -11.45
C ALA A 137 -9.21 1.66 -11.74
N ASP A 138 -7.94 2.01 -11.53
CA ASP A 138 -7.36 3.33 -11.82
C ASP A 138 -8.07 4.51 -11.14
N THR A 139 -8.52 4.32 -9.90
CA THR A 139 -9.20 5.39 -9.15
C THR A 139 -8.23 6.52 -8.81
N VAL A 140 -8.46 7.69 -9.40
CA VAL A 140 -7.64 8.89 -9.22
C VAL A 140 -8.05 9.64 -7.95
N LEU A 141 -7.07 10.16 -7.23
CA LEU A 141 -7.29 11.03 -6.08
C LEU A 141 -7.41 12.51 -6.48
N TYR A 142 -8.16 13.26 -5.69
CA TYR A 142 -8.40 14.70 -5.89
C TYR A 142 -8.09 15.44 -4.59
N LYS A 143 -7.57 16.67 -4.70
CA LYS A 143 -7.26 17.54 -3.55
C LYS A 143 -8.51 18.20 -2.94
N SER A 144 -9.58 18.29 -3.72
CA SER A 144 -10.89 18.78 -3.30
C SER A 144 -11.99 18.05 -4.07
N ASP A 145 -13.25 18.35 -3.77
CA ASP A 145 -14.45 17.80 -4.42
C ASP A 145 -14.71 18.36 -5.84
N SER A 146 -13.64 18.68 -6.58
CA SER A 146 -13.69 19.25 -7.93
C SER A 146 -12.89 18.42 -8.94
N LEU A 147 -13.44 18.26 -10.15
CA LEU A 147 -12.75 17.60 -11.27
C LEU A 147 -11.45 18.30 -11.69
N THR A 148 -11.30 19.59 -11.38
CA THR A 148 -10.08 20.36 -11.69
C THR A 148 -8.97 20.15 -10.66
N ALA A 149 -9.27 19.54 -9.51
CA ALA A 149 -8.34 19.32 -8.41
C ALA A 149 -7.67 17.93 -8.47
N VAL A 150 -7.59 17.35 -9.66
CA VAL A 150 -7.04 16.01 -9.92
C VAL A 150 -5.56 15.92 -9.54
N THR A 151 -5.14 14.81 -8.92
CA THR A 151 -3.73 14.47 -8.69
C THR A 151 -3.24 13.44 -9.68
N ASP A 152 -1.95 13.12 -9.65
CA ASP A 152 -1.37 12.00 -10.41
C ASP A 152 -1.27 10.71 -9.58
N GLU A 153 -1.91 10.66 -8.42
CA GLU A 153 -1.95 9.48 -7.55
C GLU A 153 -3.18 8.63 -7.85
N ILE A 154 -2.94 7.34 -8.03
CA ILE A 154 -3.96 6.31 -8.21
C ILE A 154 -4.00 5.45 -6.96
N ILE A 155 -5.19 5.27 -6.39
CA ILE A 155 -5.43 4.30 -5.32
C ILE A 155 -5.85 2.95 -5.95
N PRO A 156 -5.25 1.82 -5.53
CA PRO A 156 -5.55 0.51 -6.12
C PRO A 156 -7.01 0.08 -5.95
N GLN A 157 -7.50 -0.72 -6.89
CA GLN A 157 -8.79 -1.40 -6.75
C GLN A 157 -8.78 -2.35 -5.54
N TYR A 158 -9.92 -2.47 -4.87
CA TYR A 158 -10.20 -3.24 -3.66
C TYR A 158 -9.45 -2.79 -2.40
N PHE A 159 -8.73 -1.67 -2.48
CA PHE A 159 -8.07 -1.08 -1.33
C PHE A 159 -9.10 -0.60 -0.30
N ILE A 160 -8.94 -1.01 0.96
CA ILE A 160 -9.81 -0.58 2.06
C ILE A 160 -9.49 0.87 2.43
N VAL A 161 -10.52 1.68 2.59
CA VAL A 161 -10.44 3.09 2.93
C VAL A 161 -11.44 3.43 4.03
N ALA A 162 -11.12 4.46 4.81
CA ALA A 162 -12.07 5.14 5.68
C ALA A 162 -12.74 6.27 4.91
N VAL A 163 -14.07 6.32 4.88
CA VAL A 163 -14.86 7.34 4.18
C VAL A 163 -15.45 8.29 5.21
N TYR A 164 -15.16 9.59 5.13
CA TYR A 164 -15.66 10.55 6.10
C TYR A 164 -17.18 10.76 5.95
N LYS A 165 -17.90 10.70 7.07
CA LYS A 165 -19.37 10.79 7.10
C LYS A 165 -19.89 12.15 6.63
N ASP A 166 -19.13 13.22 6.83
CA ASP A 166 -19.47 14.57 6.38
C ASP A 166 -19.61 14.66 4.85
N SER A 167 -18.74 13.98 4.12
CA SER A 167 -18.73 13.95 2.67
C SER A 167 -19.90 13.15 2.09
N LEU A 168 -20.40 12.16 2.84
CA LEU A 168 -21.57 11.37 2.45
C LEU A 168 -22.86 12.19 2.47
N ASN A 169 -22.93 13.18 3.36
CA ASN A 169 -24.08 14.07 3.55
C ASN A 169 -23.89 15.42 2.86
N SER A 170 -22.82 15.58 2.09
CA SER A 170 -22.53 16.83 1.38
C SER A 170 -23.52 17.07 0.23
N SER A 171 -23.73 18.34 -0.12
CA SER A 171 -24.53 18.73 -1.30
C SER A 171 -23.91 18.25 -2.62
N ASN A 172 -22.60 18.02 -2.63
CA ASN A 172 -21.85 17.52 -3.78
C ASN A 172 -21.69 16.00 -3.71
N GLN A 173 -22.70 15.27 -4.17
CA GLN A 173 -22.71 13.81 -4.14
C GLN A 173 -21.78 13.14 -5.19
N LYS A 174 -20.95 13.90 -5.91
CA LYS A 174 -20.03 13.34 -6.92
C LYS A 174 -18.74 12.80 -6.34
N PHE A 175 -18.34 13.29 -5.16
CA PHE A 175 -17.10 12.92 -4.51
C PHE A 175 -17.36 12.44 -3.08
N VAL A 176 -16.43 11.65 -2.58
CA VAL A 176 -16.35 11.28 -1.17
C VAL A 176 -14.95 11.58 -0.67
N LYS A 177 -14.85 12.07 0.57
CA LYS A 177 -13.58 12.32 1.25
C LYS A 177 -13.14 11.01 1.88
N ILE A 178 -11.87 10.65 1.74
CA ILE A 178 -11.31 9.39 2.22
C ILE A 178 -10.01 9.58 3.01
N ALA A 179 -9.75 8.62 3.89
CA ALA A 179 -8.46 8.38 4.51
C ALA A 179 -8.02 6.92 4.30
N ALA A 180 -6.73 6.70 4.09
CA ALA A 180 -6.15 5.38 3.87
C ALA A 180 -4.63 5.41 4.09
N TYR A 181 -4.04 4.24 4.33
CA TYR A 181 -2.60 4.04 4.32
C TYR A 181 -2.25 3.17 3.11
N CYS A 182 -1.76 3.79 2.03
CA CYS A 182 -1.44 3.14 0.77
C CYS A 182 0.07 3.28 0.45
N PRO A 183 0.89 2.26 0.78
CA PRO A 183 2.33 2.25 0.51
C PRO A 183 2.72 2.36 -0.96
N GLU A 184 1.76 2.14 -1.87
CA GLU A 184 1.95 2.21 -3.32
C GLU A 184 1.97 3.66 -3.86
N LEU A 185 1.66 4.65 -3.03
CA LEU A 185 1.76 6.06 -3.40
C LEU A 185 3.21 6.55 -3.28
N VAL A 186 3.66 7.32 -4.28
CA VAL A 186 5.05 7.81 -4.37
C VAL A 186 5.32 8.97 -3.42
N THR A 187 4.34 9.86 -3.27
CA THR A 187 4.47 11.16 -2.59
C THR A 187 4.16 11.09 -1.10
N SER A 188 3.18 10.27 -0.71
CA SER A 188 2.82 10.05 0.68
C SER A 188 2.10 8.72 0.78
N TRP A 189 2.55 7.85 1.67
CA TRP A 189 1.82 6.61 1.98
C TRP A 189 0.50 6.88 2.70
N ILE A 190 0.34 8.08 3.26
CA ILE A 190 -0.86 8.49 3.96
C ILE A 190 -1.74 9.29 3.00
N VAL A 191 -2.96 8.80 2.82
CA VAL A 191 -4.09 9.50 2.24
C VAL A 191 -4.90 10.02 3.41
N LYS A 192 -4.95 11.33 3.62
CA LYS A 192 -5.86 11.98 4.57
C LYS A 192 -6.51 13.15 3.87
N GLU A 193 -7.80 13.31 4.10
CA GLU A 193 -8.59 14.41 3.57
C GLU A 193 -8.56 14.57 2.03
N LYS A 194 -8.28 13.49 1.29
CA LYS A 194 -8.35 13.50 -0.19
C LYS A 194 -9.71 13.01 -0.66
N TYR A 195 -10.02 13.27 -1.92
CA TYR A 195 -11.31 12.93 -2.51
C TYR A 195 -11.16 11.88 -3.59
N ALA A 196 -12.12 10.96 -3.67
CA ALA A 196 -12.33 10.05 -4.79
C ALA A 196 -13.73 10.29 -5.37
N LYS A 197 -13.95 9.90 -6.63
CA LYS A 197 -15.31 9.95 -7.17
C LYS A 197 -16.18 8.94 -6.42
N ARG A 198 -17.43 9.32 -6.13
CA ARG A 198 -18.32 8.50 -5.32
C ARG A 198 -18.63 7.15 -5.96
N ASP A 199 -18.75 7.11 -7.29
CA ASP A 199 -19.03 5.89 -8.07
C ASP A 199 -17.86 4.90 -8.10
N THR A 200 -16.66 5.32 -7.69
CA THR A 200 -15.47 4.46 -7.59
C THR A 200 -15.22 3.95 -6.16
N VAL A 201 -16.10 4.26 -5.21
CA VAL A 201 -15.98 3.82 -3.81
C VAL A 201 -17.24 3.05 -3.42
N GLU A 202 -17.05 1.82 -2.96
CA GLU A 202 -18.08 0.98 -2.38
C GLU A 202 -18.09 1.15 -0.85
N PHE A 203 -19.26 1.35 -0.27
CA PHE A 203 -19.43 1.50 1.19
C PHE A 203 -20.71 0.82 1.69
N GLN A 204 -21.35 -0.03 0.88
CA GLN A 204 -22.42 -0.91 1.36
C GLN A 204 -21.85 -1.96 2.31
N LYS A 205 -22.45 -2.06 3.50
CA LYS A 205 -21.95 -2.86 4.64
C LYS A 205 -21.59 -4.29 4.27
N GLU A 206 -22.46 -5.01 3.56
CA GLU A 206 -22.26 -6.42 3.23
C GLU A 206 -21.10 -6.61 2.23
N ASN A 207 -21.05 -5.76 1.20
CA ASN A 207 -19.98 -5.75 0.21
C ASN A 207 -18.62 -5.42 0.86
N VAL A 208 -18.60 -4.42 1.73
CA VAL A 208 -17.38 -4.00 2.45
C VAL A 208 -16.90 -5.11 3.37
N ALA A 209 -17.80 -5.73 4.14
CA ALA A 209 -17.41 -6.82 5.04
C ALA A 209 -16.80 -8.00 4.28
N ALA A 210 -17.39 -8.38 3.14
CA ALA A 210 -16.83 -9.44 2.29
C ALA A 210 -15.45 -9.07 1.75
N MET A 211 -15.28 -7.84 1.25
CA MET A 211 -13.99 -7.39 0.73
C MET A 211 -12.93 -7.26 1.82
N VAL A 212 -13.27 -6.80 3.02
CA VAL A 212 -12.37 -6.76 4.18
C VAL A 212 -11.86 -8.15 4.52
N LEU A 213 -12.74 -9.17 4.58
CA LEU A 213 -12.32 -10.55 4.81
C LEU A 213 -11.40 -11.06 3.69
N ALA A 214 -11.71 -10.76 2.44
CA ALA A 214 -10.85 -11.12 1.31
C ALA A 214 -9.47 -10.46 1.39
N GLN A 215 -9.37 -9.19 1.77
CA GLN A 215 -8.10 -8.49 1.96
C GLN A 215 -7.30 -9.06 3.15
N ILE A 216 -7.95 -9.41 4.26
CA ILE A 216 -7.30 -10.13 5.36
C ILE A 216 -6.79 -11.49 4.90
N ALA A 217 -7.54 -12.20 4.05
CA ALA A 217 -7.11 -13.47 3.47
C ALA A 217 -5.85 -13.32 2.61
N MET A 218 -5.77 -12.26 1.78
CA MET A 218 -4.60 -11.93 0.96
C MET A 218 -3.31 -11.76 1.78
N GLU A 219 -3.41 -11.29 3.02
CA GLU A 219 -2.27 -11.08 3.92
C GLU A 219 -2.01 -12.26 4.88
N THR A 220 -2.88 -13.26 4.87
CA THR A 220 -2.79 -14.41 5.78
C THR A 220 -1.80 -15.46 5.26
N GLN A 221 -0.78 -15.75 6.07
CA GLN A 221 0.29 -16.71 5.73
C GLN A 221 -0.15 -18.18 5.82
N SER A 222 -1.08 -18.50 6.71
CA SER A 222 -1.61 -19.85 6.88
C SER A 222 -2.55 -20.18 5.72
N GLU A 223 -2.19 -21.17 4.90
CA GLU A 223 -3.00 -21.56 3.74
C GLU A 223 -4.42 -22.01 4.14
N THR A 224 -4.53 -22.79 5.23
CA THR A 224 -5.82 -23.24 5.76
C THR A 224 -6.68 -22.06 6.21
N SER A 225 -6.12 -21.16 7.01
CA SER A 225 -6.86 -19.98 7.51
C SER A 225 -7.24 -19.03 6.37
N ARG A 226 -6.35 -18.89 5.38
CA ARG A 226 -6.61 -18.08 4.18
C ARG A 226 -7.74 -18.67 3.35
N ALA A 227 -7.76 -19.98 3.13
CA ALA A 227 -8.84 -20.65 2.40
C ALA A 227 -10.18 -20.48 3.10
N GLU A 228 -10.21 -20.61 4.43
CA GLU A 228 -11.40 -20.37 5.26
C GLU A 228 -11.89 -18.91 5.16
N LEU A 229 -10.98 -17.93 5.24
CA LEU A 229 -11.34 -16.51 5.11
C LEU A 229 -11.92 -16.19 3.73
N PHE A 230 -11.33 -16.70 2.64
CA PHE A 230 -11.89 -16.53 1.31
C PHE A 230 -13.25 -17.21 1.17
N GLN A 231 -13.41 -18.43 1.68
CA GLN A 231 -14.69 -19.13 1.64
C GLN A 231 -15.77 -18.32 2.38
N ASN A 232 -15.48 -17.87 3.60
CA ASN A 232 -16.38 -17.03 4.39
C ASN A 232 -16.74 -15.75 3.65
N ALA A 233 -15.78 -15.10 2.98
CA ALA A 233 -16.01 -13.88 2.19
C ALA A 233 -16.90 -14.13 0.96
N ILE A 234 -16.73 -15.26 0.27
CA ILE A 234 -17.51 -15.65 -0.92
C ILE A 234 -18.96 -16.01 -0.53
N GLU A 235 -19.16 -16.63 0.63
CA GLU A 235 -20.47 -17.03 1.14
C GLU A 235 -21.27 -15.86 1.74
N MET A 236 -20.66 -14.68 1.91
CA MET A 236 -21.39 -13.48 2.32
C MET A 236 -22.35 -13.04 1.20
N ASP A 237 -23.47 -12.42 1.59
CA ASP A 237 -24.42 -11.79 0.67
C ASP A 237 -23.85 -10.50 0.06
N SER A 238 -22.83 -10.66 -0.78
CA SER A 238 -22.08 -9.60 -1.46
C SER A 238 -22.13 -9.81 -2.96
N ARG A 239 -22.26 -8.71 -3.70
CA ARG A 239 -22.22 -8.75 -5.18
C ARG A 239 -20.81 -8.96 -5.75
N TYR A 240 -19.78 -9.00 -4.90
CA TYR A 240 -18.37 -9.15 -5.28
C TYR A 240 -17.85 -10.59 -5.07
N SER A 241 -18.72 -11.58 -4.87
CA SER A 241 -18.30 -12.98 -4.67
C SER A 241 -17.41 -13.51 -5.80
N ASP A 242 -17.75 -13.22 -7.05
CA ASP A 242 -16.93 -13.58 -8.23
C ASP A 242 -15.57 -12.88 -8.22
N ASP A 243 -15.53 -11.58 -7.88
CA ASP A 243 -14.28 -10.83 -7.75
C ASP A 243 -13.39 -11.37 -6.63
N ILE A 244 -13.99 -11.79 -5.51
CA ILE A 244 -13.29 -12.40 -4.38
C ILE A 244 -12.73 -13.77 -4.77
N ALA A 245 -13.45 -14.57 -5.55
CA ALA A 245 -12.93 -15.83 -6.09
C ALA A 245 -11.72 -15.58 -7.03
N ILE A 246 -11.73 -14.49 -7.79
CA ILE A 246 -10.56 -14.06 -8.58
C ILE A 246 -9.39 -13.66 -7.67
N LEU A 247 -9.65 -12.94 -6.57
CA LEU A 247 -8.62 -12.59 -5.58
C LEU A 247 -8.02 -13.83 -4.91
N GLN A 248 -8.82 -14.85 -4.60
CA GLN A 248 -8.33 -16.11 -4.06
C GLN A 248 -7.32 -16.79 -5.00
N ASN A 249 -7.63 -16.83 -6.30
CA ASN A 249 -6.70 -17.35 -7.31
C ASN A 249 -5.45 -16.48 -7.42
N LEU A 250 -5.61 -15.15 -7.39
CA LEU A 250 -4.49 -14.21 -7.40
C LEU A 250 -3.54 -14.43 -6.21
N ALA A 251 -4.06 -14.70 -5.01
CA ALA A 251 -3.23 -14.98 -3.83
C ALA A 251 -2.27 -16.16 -4.06
N GLN A 252 -2.73 -17.23 -4.72
CA GLN A 252 -1.90 -18.38 -5.07
C GLN A 252 -0.81 -18.01 -6.10
N VAL A 253 -1.17 -17.20 -7.10
CA VAL A 253 -0.21 -16.70 -8.09
C VAL A 253 0.85 -15.83 -7.41
N LEU A 254 0.46 -14.93 -6.51
CA LEU A 254 1.38 -14.08 -5.75
C LEU A 254 2.34 -14.89 -4.89
N ASP A 255 1.88 -15.97 -4.25
CA ASP A 255 2.74 -16.87 -3.50
C ASP A 255 3.79 -17.56 -4.39
N ALA A 256 3.37 -18.04 -5.56
CA ALA A 256 4.27 -18.66 -6.53
C ALA A 256 5.31 -17.66 -7.05
N GLU A 257 4.89 -16.43 -7.37
CA GLU A 257 5.77 -15.33 -7.77
C GLU A 257 6.76 -14.97 -6.64
N ALA A 258 6.29 -14.85 -5.40
CA ALA A 258 7.14 -14.57 -4.25
C ALA A 258 8.15 -15.71 -3.99
N ALA A 259 7.72 -16.97 -4.13
CA ALA A 259 8.60 -18.13 -4.01
C ALA A 259 9.64 -18.18 -5.14
N PHE A 260 9.29 -17.76 -6.35
CA PHE A 260 10.23 -17.61 -7.46
C PHE A 260 11.26 -16.52 -7.16
N LEU A 261 10.81 -15.32 -6.77
CA LEU A 261 11.69 -14.18 -6.47
C LEU A 261 12.69 -14.49 -5.35
N LYS A 262 12.30 -15.27 -4.33
CA LYS A 262 13.18 -15.71 -3.24
C LYS A 262 14.34 -16.61 -3.70
N LYS A 263 14.24 -17.24 -4.86
CA LYS A 263 15.30 -18.09 -5.44
C LYS A 263 16.32 -17.29 -6.26
N LEU A 264 16.00 -16.03 -6.58
CA LEU A 264 16.85 -15.19 -7.41
C LEU A 264 17.98 -14.58 -6.58
N VAL A 265 19.18 -14.57 -7.17
CA VAL A 265 20.28 -13.75 -6.67
C VAL A 265 20.17 -12.38 -7.31
N THR A 266 19.76 -11.38 -6.52
CA THR A 266 19.58 -10.01 -6.98
C THR A 266 20.76 -9.13 -6.60
N GLU A 267 21.27 -8.35 -7.55
CA GLU A 267 22.22 -7.27 -7.29
C GLU A 267 21.46 -5.96 -7.02
N LYS A 268 21.83 -5.22 -5.97
CA LYS A 268 21.32 -3.87 -5.73
C LYS A 268 22.09 -2.88 -6.61
N ILE A 269 21.35 -2.09 -7.39
CA ILE A 269 21.91 -1.10 -8.30
C ILE A 269 21.20 0.24 -8.11
N ASP A 270 21.76 1.30 -8.68
CA ASP A 270 21.10 2.60 -8.82
C ASP A 270 21.45 3.15 -10.21
N LYS A 271 20.58 2.89 -11.18
CA LYS A 271 20.79 3.26 -12.59
C LYS A 271 19.54 3.90 -13.19
N LYS A 272 19.74 4.75 -14.18
CA LYS A 272 18.67 5.34 -14.98
C LYS A 272 18.71 4.77 -16.38
N PHE A 273 17.54 4.37 -16.87
CA PHE A 273 17.35 3.86 -18.21
C PHE A 273 16.26 4.65 -18.92
N THR A 274 16.26 4.55 -20.25
CA THR A 274 15.17 4.98 -21.12
C THR A 274 14.57 3.73 -21.78
N ALA A 275 13.25 3.64 -21.83
CA ALA A 275 12.57 2.57 -22.56
C ALA A 275 12.73 2.77 -24.08
N LYS A 276 13.24 1.77 -24.80
CA LYS A 276 13.44 1.83 -26.26
C LYS A 276 12.13 1.79 -27.04
N GLU A 277 11.10 1.18 -26.47
CA GLU A 277 9.77 1.03 -27.07
C GLU A 277 8.70 0.99 -25.97
N ASP A 278 7.44 0.83 -26.36
CA ASP A 278 6.36 0.56 -25.41
C ASP A 278 6.59 -0.81 -24.77
N ILE A 279 6.76 -0.85 -23.45
CA ILE A 279 7.12 -2.06 -22.70
C ILE A 279 6.13 -2.33 -21.57
N ASP A 280 5.95 -3.62 -21.28
CA ASP A 280 5.23 -4.09 -20.12
C ASP A 280 6.20 -4.33 -18.95
N LEU A 281 5.80 -3.88 -17.77
CA LEU A 281 6.48 -4.13 -16.51
C LEU A 281 5.87 -5.39 -15.89
N LEU A 282 6.71 -6.40 -15.67
CA LEU A 282 6.27 -7.74 -15.27
C LEU A 282 6.40 -7.97 -13.76
N SER A 283 5.60 -8.89 -13.22
CA SER A 283 5.64 -9.28 -11.82
C SER A 283 6.92 -10.04 -11.42
N ILE A 284 7.47 -10.83 -12.33
CA ILE A 284 8.71 -11.59 -12.17
C ILE A 284 9.58 -11.48 -13.43
N PRO A 285 10.92 -11.56 -13.30
CA PRO A 285 11.81 -11.53 -14.44
C PRO A 285 11.85 -12.93 -15.08
N SER A 286 10.87 -13.25 -15.92
CA SER A 286 10.83 -14.53 -16.63
C SER A 286 10.23 -14.38 -18.01
N SER A 287 10.86 -15.02 -18.99
CA SER A 287 10.27 -15.30 -20.31
C SER A 287 9.59 -16.69 -20.35
N GLU A 288 9.83 -17.52 -19.33
CA GLU A 288 9.25 -18.86 -19.20
C GLU A 288 8.19 -18.85 -18.07
N GLY A 289 6.95 -19.16 -18.42
CA GLY A 289 5.78 -19.00 -17.54
C GLY A 289 4.82 -17.92 -18.03
N GLU A 290 3.78 -17.60 -17.23
CA GLU A 290 2.84 -16.52 -17.51
C GLU A 290 2.98 -15.41 -16.45
N PRO A 291 4.06 -14.60 -16.50
CA PRO A 291 4.21 -13.46 -15.60
C PRO A 291 3.06 -12.47 -15.81
N ARG A 292 2.58 -11.88 -14.72
CA ARG A 292 1.54 -10.87 -14.80
C ARG A 292 2.13 -9.56 -15.28
N VAL A 293 1.41 -8.88 -16.18
CA VAL A 293 1.68 -7.49 -16.54
C VAL A 293 1.15 -6.59 -15.42
N LEU A 294 2.05 -5.91 -14.73
CA LEU A 294 1.71 -5.00 -13.64
C LEU A 294 1.38 -3.59 -14.15
N ALA A 295 2.07 -3.15 -15.19
CA ALA A 295 1.87 -1.85 -15.81
C ALA A 295 2.49 -1.82 -17.21
N SER A 296 2.11 -0.84 -18.03
CA SER A 296 2.80 -0.55 -19.28
C SER A 296 3.39 0.86 -19.25
N VAL A 297 4.56 1.05 -19.83
CA VAL A 297 5.21 2.36 -20.00
C VAL A 297 5.50 2.60 -21.48
N LYS A 298 5.46 3.88 -21.88
CA LYS A 298 5.69 4.29 -23.26
C LYS A 298 7.17 4.34 -23.59
N ALA A 299 7.50 4.24 -24.87
CA ALA A 299 8.82 4.57 -25.39
C ALA A 299 9.31 5.93 -24.84
N ASP A 300 10.63 6.08 -24.70
CA ASP A 300 11.30 7.28 -24.19
C ASP A 300 11.03 7.62 -22.71
N THR A 301 10.31 6.77 -21.98
CA THR A 301 10.07 6.96 -20.54
C THR A 301 11.35 6.70 -19.74
N ILE A 302 11.68 7.62 -18.82
CA ILE A 302 12.78 7.45 -17.87
C ILE A 302 12.37 6.50 -16.75
N LEU A 303 13.21 5.50 -16.51
CA LEU A 303 13.02 4.43 -15.55
C LEU A 303 14.20 4.37 -14.59
N TYR A 304 13.91 4.26 -13.31
CA TYR A 304 14.91 4.11 -12.25
C TYR A 304 15.01 2.63 -11.88
N ALA A 305 16.18 2.03 -12.07
CA ALA A 305 16.43 0.63 -11.76
C ALA A 305 17.09 0.49 -10.38
N SER A 306 16.55 -0.39 -9.55
CA SER A 306 17.04 -0.63 -8.19
C SER A 306 17.59 -2.03 -7.96
N LYS A 307 17.23 -2.99 -8.84
CA LYS A 307 17.71 -4.37 -8.78
C LYS A 307 18.05 -4.89 -10.18
N LYS A 308 19.04 -5.77 -10.23
CA LYS A 308 19.43 -6.54 -11.42
C LYS A 308 19.42 -8.03 -11.12
N VAL A 309 18.99 -8.84 -12.09
CA VAL A 309 19.13 -10.30 -12.11
C VAL A 309 19.71 -10.72 -13.45
N VAL A 310 20.55 -11.76 -13.44
CA VAL A 310 21.12 -12.36 -14.65
C VAL A 310 20.78 -13.85 -14.67
N PHE A 311 20.15 -14.29 -15.75
CA PHE A 311 19.94 -15.71 -16.03
C PHE A 311 20.99 -16.20 -17.03
N VAL A 312 21.64 -17.32 -16.71
CA VAL A 312 22.57 -17.98 -17.62
C VAL A 312 21.79 -19.03 -18.39
N ASN A 313 21.61 -18.83 -19.70
CA ASN A 313 20.95 -19.84 -20.54
C ASN A 313 21.96 -20.94 -20.84
N ILE A 314 21.81 -22.11 -20.20
CA ILE A 314 22.62 -23.28 -20.49
C ILE A 314 22.15 -23.87 -21.82
N VAL A 315 22.74 -23.42 -22.92
CA VAL A 315 22.60 -24.09 -24.22
C VAL A 315 23.66 -25.19 -24.25
N GLY A 316 23.23 -26.45 -24.41
CA GLY A 316 24.09 -27.62 -24.27
C GLY A 316 25.41 -27.53 -25.04
N GLY A 317 26.51 -27.38 -24.30
CA GLY A 317 27.88 -27.35 -24.79
C GLY A 317 28.79 -26.61 -23.82
N ASN A 318 29.98 -27.14 -23.55
CA ASN A 318 31.01 -26.55 -22.69
C ASN A 318 31.61 -25.27 -23.32
N ASP A 319 30.83 -24.21 -23.42
CA ASP A 319 31.30 -22.90 -23.86
C ASP A 319 31.08 -21.88 -22.74
N ASP A 320 32.17 -21.23 -22.30
CA ASP A 320 32.20 -20.22 -21.23
C ASP A 320 31.42 -18.93 -21.60
N SER A 321 30.80 -18.91 -22.79
CA SER A 321 30.03 -17.80 -23.36
C SER A 321 28.53 -18.11 -23.46
N SER A 322 27.99 -18.84 -22.48
CA SER A 322 26.55 -19.10 -22.38
C SER A 322 25.75 -17.79 -22.42
N PRO A 323 24.75 -17.63 -23.32
CA PRO A 323 24.03 -16.38 -23.46
C PRO A 323 23.34 -16.00 -22.15
N GLN A 324 23.62 -14.79 -21.67
CA GLN A 324 23.05 -14.27 -20.44
C GLN A 324 21.85 -13.39 -20.76
N THR A 325 20.77 -13.58 -20.02
CA THR A 325 19.59 -12.71 -20.08
C THR A 325 19.56 -11.85 -18.83
N GLU A 326 19.73 -10.55 -19.01
CA GLU A 326 19.70 -9.60 -17.90
C GLU A 326 18.31 -8.97 -17.74
N TRP A 327 17.90 -8.78 -16.50
CA TRP A 327 16.63 -8.18 -16.12
C TRP A 327 16.85 -7.11 -15.06
N TYR A 328 16.05 -6.04 -15.14
CA TYR A 328 16.06 -4.94 -14.20
C TYR A 328 14.69 -4.77 -13.55
N TYR A 329 14.67 -4.56 -12.24
CA TYR A 329 13.48 -4.08 -11.55
C TYR A 329 13.48 -2.55 -11.59
N VAL A 330 12.52 -2.00 -12.32
CA VAL A 330 12.45 -0.58 -12.65
C VAL A 330 11.20 0.08 -12.07
N GLN A 331 11.28 1.40 -11.91
CA GLN A 331 10.18 2.24 -11.43
C GLN A 331 10.05 3.53 -12.26
N ASN A 332 8.81 3.89 -12.57
CA ASN A 332 8.40 5.22 -13.04
C ASN A 332 7.12 5.63 -12.29
N LYS A 333 7.23 6.63 -11.40
CA LYS A 333 6.15 6.99 -10.47
C LYS A 333 5.65 5.75 -9.71
N GLN A 334 4.35 5.45 -9.77
CA GLN A 334 3.72 4.28 -9.13
C GLN A 334 3.89 2.98 -9.94
N LYS A 335 4.33 3.06 -11.21
CA LYS A 335 4.51 1.89 -12.07
C LYS A 335 5.86 1.24 -11.75
N LYS A 336 5.84 -0.01 -11.33
CA LYS A 336 7.03 -0.78 -10.97
C LYS A 336 6.93 -2.21 -11.49
N GLY A 337 8.06 -2.80 -11.85
CA GLY A 337 8.12 -4.20 -12.29
C GLY A 337 9.44 -4.56 -12.96
N TRP A 338 9.54 -5.81 -13.38
CA TRP A 338 10.70 -6.35 -14.07
C TRP A 338 10.60 -6.13 -15.57
N VAL A 339 11.74 -5.80 -16.18
CA VAL A 339 11.89 -5.68 -17.63
C VAL A 339 13.25 -6.23 -18.06
N GLN A 340 13.29 -6.87 -19.22
CA GLN A 340 14.54 -7.39 -19.78
C GLN A 340 15.41 -6.23 -20.29
N ALA A 341 16.73 -6.32 -20.05
CA ALA A 341 17.70 -5.28 -20.40
C ALA A 341 17.72 -4.92 -21.89
N SER A 342 17.35 -5.84 -22.78
CA SER A 342 17.27 -5.61 -24.22
C SER A 342 16.36 -4.45 -24.60
N TYR A 343 15.32 -4.20 -23.80
CA TYR A 343 14.34 -3.12 -24.02
C TYR A 343 14.74 -1.78 -23.40
N LEU A 344 15.91 -1.71 -22.75
CA LEU A 344 16.39 -0.51 -22.05
C LEU A 344 17.65 0.05 -22.71
N GLU A 345 17.79 1.37 -22.67
CA GLU A 345 19.00 2.12 -23.02
C GLU A 345 19.51 2.86 -21.77
N GLU A 346 20.77 2.65 -21.39
CA GLU A 346 21.38 3.31 -20.23
C GLU A 346 21.63 4.80 -20.53
N LYS A 347 21.32 5.67 -19.56
CA LYS A 347 21.43 7.13 -19.71
C LYS A 347 22.65 7.73 -19.06
#